data_AF-A0A662PS88-F1
#
_entry.id   AF-A0A662PS88-F1
#
_cell.length_a   1.000
_cell.length_b   1.000
_cell.length_c   1.000
_cell.angle_alpha   90.00
_cell.angle_beta   90.00
_cell.angle_gamma   90.00
#
_symmetry.space_group_name_H-M   'P 1'
#
loop_
_entity.id
_entity.type
_entity.pdbx_description
1 polymer ?
#
loop_
_entity_poly.entity_id
_entity_poly.type
_entity_poly.pdbx_seq_one_letter_code
_entity_poly.pdbx_strand_id
1 'polypeptide(L)'
;MSLIIISITVFTVRVTYASPSWPSNWIQVDWDINEDGPHDDWRDVEYAYYQFDSNYLYLRLECYGLPGSEWPSGKARYKWFIDLDGDLYYSGGNIIGAEYLLFVEDTDNDGVGEIYLLKDLNGNGQFDEYGPWPPSNYAVYEVTNGSAGFRIIGNYIDMYVTWDILGNPTSYSIDWATDQENPNLNQAPTTDTRDEHTPIIVHDIVAVNQTVVGSTTVTQGETVQVDVVVENLGMQVETFNVTLYFGPTFTCVQRVHDLAAGESTTVTFYCDTTGYPPGTYEIRAMVDSGAEIVEINETNNWCTSPSTVTVQVHDLAAIKQAANATSVQQGDVVEINVTVANTGNLTETFDVAVYYDNTLLDTKTVSGLVAGAVMNVTFIWDTSGIPEGIYFIKAVVDPADSINEFNETNNNCTLLTPITIYIPTAPGELSVDKALARVISGPDPPVVGYTTVYELMIVVANLGGSDVIDVEVNDTISGDVTFVSVGTPSQGNAFYDGTKIRWDVGTLTPGSHATLTF
;
A
#
# COMPACT_ATOMS: atom_id res chain seq x y z
N MET A 1 -73.46 -15.64 -3.38
CA MET A 1 -72.41 -15.30 -4.37
C MET A 1 -72.30 -13.79 -4.36
N SER A 2 -71.35 -13.24 -3.58
CA SER A 2 -71.11 -11.80 -3.54
C SER A 2 -69.84 -11.53 -4.33
N LEU A 3 -69.98 -10.77 -5.43
CA LEU A 3 -68.88 -10.35 -6.26
C LEU A 3 -68.26 -9.08 -5.63
N ILE A 4 -67.04 -9.20 -5.10
CA ILE A 4 -66.24 -8.05 -4.66
C ILE A 4 -65.45 -7.58 -5.88
N ILE A 5 -65.77 -6.40 -6.38
CA ILE A 5 -64.98 -5.69 -7.40
C ILE A 5 -63.87 -4.96 -6.64
N ILE A 6 -62.63 -5.38 -6.85
CA ILE A 6 -61.44 -4.65 -6.38
C ILE A 6 -61.02 -3.73 -7.53
N SER A 7 -61.33 -2.45 -7.42
CA SER A 7 -60.69 -1.42 -8.25
C SER A 7 -59.25 -1.23 -7.75
N ILE A 8 -58.28 -1.60 -8.60
CA ILE A 8 -56.88 -1.25 -8.42
C ILE A 8 -56.72 0.18 -8.94
N THR A 9 -56.52 1.13 -8.04
CA THR A 9 -56.12 2.49 -8.38
C THR A 9 -54.60 2.48 -8.51
N VAL A 10 -54.08 2.55 -9.73
CA VAL A 10 -52.65 2.75 -9.98
C VAL A 10 -52.33 4.20 -9.59
N PHE A 11 -51.57 4.39 -8.51
CA PHE A 11 -50.97 5.69 -8.20
C PHE A 11 -49.72 5.84 -9.08
N THR A 12 -49.80 6.68 -10.11
CA THR A 12 -48.61 7.15 -10.82
C THR A 12 -47.93 8.19 -9.93
N VAL A 13 -46.82 7.83 -9.28
CA VAL A 13 -45.94 8.80 -8.64
C VAL A 13 -45.26 9.57 -9.77
N ARG A 14 -45.65 10.82 -9.99
CA ARG A 14 -44.87 11.72 -10.87
C ARG A 14 -43.67 12.21 -10.07
N VAL A 15 -42.51 11.63 -10.33
CA VAL A 15 -41.23 12.21 -9.92
C VAL A 15 -41.03 13.44 -10.81
N THR A 16 -41.11 14.63 -10.23
CA THR A 16 -40.68 15.87 -10.90
C THR A 16 -39.21 16.06 -10.57
N TYR A 17 -38.34 15.89 -11.55
CA TYR A 17 -36.92 16.18 -11.40
C TYR A 17 -36.74 17.70 -11.37
N ALA A 18 -35.98 18.21 -10.39
CA ALA A 18 -35.52 19.59 -10.44
C ALA A 18 -34.46 19.71 -11.55
N SER A 19 -34.47 20.81 -12.31
CA SER A 19 -33.46 21.03 -13.36
C SER A 19 -32.04 20.85 -12.79
N PRO A 20 -31.16 20.11 -13.49
CA PRO A 20 -29.83 19.82 -12.97
C PRO A 20 -28.97 21.09 -12.90
N SER A 21 -27.93 21.02 -12.06
CA SER A 21 -26.81 21.96 -12.17
C SER A 21 -25.94 21.51 -13.34
N TRP A 22 -25.86 22.34 -14.38
CA TRP A 22 -25.07 22.00 -15.56
C TRP A 22 -23.57 21.86 -15.25
N PRO A 23 -22.85 20.96 -15.95
CA PRO A 23 -21.42 20.79 -15.77
C PRO A 23 -20.63 22.05 -16.13
N SER A 24 -19.56 22.31 -15.38
CA SER A 24 -18.58 23.33 -15.69
C SER A 24 -17.45 22.83 -16.59
N ASN A 25 -17.21 21.52 -16.63
CA ASN A 25 -16.19 20.86 -17.43
C ASN A 25 -16.84 19.81 -18.34
N TRP A 26 -16.31 19.65 -19.53
CA TRP A 26 -16.85 18.80 -20.59
C TRP A 26 -15.73 17.97 -21.20
N ILE A 27 -16.05 16.74 -21.59
CA ILE A 27 -15.12 15.85 -22.29
C ILE A 27 -15.44 15.94 -23.77
N GLN A 28 -14.48 16.42 -24.56
CA GLN A 28 -14.63 16.47 -26.01
C GLN A 28 -14.58 15.05 -26.56
N VAL A 29 -15.56 14.71 -27.40
CA VAL A 29 -15.66 13.39 -28.03
C VAL A 29 -15.55 13.43 -29.53
N ASP A 30 -15.74 14.61 -30.13
CA ASP A 30 -15.67 14.77 -31.56
C ASP A 30 -15.25 16.20 -31.96
N TRP A 31 -14.74 16.33 -33.18
CA TRP A 31 -14.51 17.58 -33.87
C TRP A 31 -14.90 17.40 -35.33
N ASP A 32 -15.80 18.25 -35.82
CA ASP A 32 -16.30 18.18 -37.18
C ASP A 32 -15.95 19.46 -37.95
N ILE A 33 -15.78 19.35 -39.26
CA ILE A 33 -15.32 20.42 -40.13
C ILE A 33 -16.51 21.05 -40.85
N ASN A 34 -16.58 22.39 -40.86
CA ASN A 34 -17.61 23.11 -41.62
C ASN A 34 -17.54 22.84 -43.14
N GLU A 35 -18.34 21.90 -43.67
CA GLU A 35 -18.32 21.54 -45.09
C GLU A 35 -19.17 22.45 -45.98
N ASP A 36 -20.25 23.01 -45.44
CA ASP A 36 -21.24 23.82 -46.16
C ASP A 36 -20.98 25.34 -46.08
N GLY A 37 -19.94 25.74 -45.36
CA GLY A 37 -19.58 27.14 -45.11
C GLY A 37 -20.55 27.82 -44.15
N PRO A 38 -20.60 29.17 -44.12
CA PRO A 38 -21.41 29.92 -43.16
C PRO A 38 -22.93 29.88 -43.44
N HIS A 39 -23.38 28.96 -44.29
CA HIS A 39 -24.75 28.93 -44.82
C HIS A 39 -25.76 28.33 -43.84
N ASP A 40 -25.29 27.50 -42.93
CA ASP A 40 -26.06 26.75 -41.94
C ASP A 40 -25.31 26.58 -40.61
N ASP A 41 -24.38 27.49 -40.33
CA ASP A 41 -23.62 27.59 -39.07
C ASP A 41 -24.47 27.38 -37.81
N TRP A 42 -25.76 27.75 -37.81
CA TRP A 42 -26.66 27.57 -36.66
C TRP A 42 -26.95 26.10 -36.32
N ARG A 43 -26.74 25.17 -37.25
CA ARG A 43 -26.98 23.72 -37.09
C ARG A 43 -25.75 22.88 -37.44
N ASP A 44 -24.76 23.46 -38.12
CA ASP A 44 -23.45 22.86 -38.36
C ASP A 44 -22.62 22.83 -37.05
N VAL A 45 -22.12 21.65 -36.70
CA VAL A 45 -21.45 21.35 -35.43
C VAL A 45 -19.94 21.45 -35.63
N GLU A 46 -19.26 22.23 -34.80
CA GLU A 46 -17.80 22.28 -34.75
C GLU A 46 -17.24 21.26 -33.76
N TYR A 47 -17.84 21.12 -32.57
CA TYR A 47 -17.38 20.18 -31.56
C TYR A 47 -18.55 19.51 -30.84
N ALA A 48 -18.38 18.22 -30.52
CA ALA A 48 -19.31 17.49 -29.67
C ALA A 48 -18.63 17.10 -28.34
N TYR A 49 -19.40 17.20 -27.26
CA TYR A 49 -18.93 16.90 -25.91
C TYR A 49 -19.97 16.13 -25.12
N TYR A 50 -19.50 15.40 -24.11
CA TYR A 50 -20.34 14.79 -23.10
C TYR A 50 -19.81 15.02 -21.68
N GLN A 51 -20.67 14.76 -20.70
CA GLN A 51 -20.34 14.65 -19.29
C GLN A 51 -21.43 13.83 -18.60
N PHE A 52 -21.19 13.30 -17.41
CA PHE A 52 -22.25 12.66 -16.62
C PHE A 52 -22.04 12.86 -15.12
N ASP A 53 -23.08 12.58 -14.37
CA ASP A 53 -23.01 12.38 -12.92
C ASP A 53 -23.89 11.18 -12.54
N SER A 54 -24.02 10.91 -11.24
CA SER A 54 -24.85 9.81 -10.72
C SER A 54 -26.32 9.79 -11.17
N ASN A 55 -26.86 10.90 -11.69
CA ASN A 55 -28.27 11.05 -12.05
C ASN A 55 -28.50 11.36 -13.54
N TYR A 56 -27.56 12.05 -14.19
CA TYR A 56 -27.76 12.59 -15.53
C TYR A 56 -26.60 12.27 -16.48
N LEU A 57 -26.95 12.01 -17.74
CA LEU A 57 -26.08 12.17 -18.90
C LEU A 57 -26.26 13.59 -19.46
N TYR A 58 -25.17 14.29 -19.70
CA TYR A 58 -25.13 15.62 -20.30
C TYR A 58 -24.45 15.54 -21.66
N LEU A 59 -25.03 16.21 -22.65
CA LEU A 59 -24.61 16.19 -24.04
C LEU A 59 -24.54 17.63 -24.55
N ARG A 60 -23.54 17.93 -25.37
CA ARG A 60 -23.34 19.28 -25.91
C ARG A 60 -22.91 19.22 -27.35
N LEU A 61 -23.58 20.00 -28.18
CA LEU A 61 -23.10 20.36 -29.51
C LEU A 61 -22.73 21.85 -29.49
N GLU A 62 -21.50 22.14 -29.91
CA GLU A 62 -21.02 23.49 -30.20
C GLU A 62 -21.14 23.71 -31.70
N CYS A 63 -21.99 24.63 -32.11
CA CYS A 63 -22.19 24.96 -33.52
C CYS A 63 -21.30 26.12 -33.98
N TYR A 64 -21.05 26.23 -35.28
CA TYR A 64 -20.32 27.38 -35.84
C TYR A 64 -21.07 28.72 -35.63
N GLY A 65 -22.39 28.66 -35.48
CA GLY A 65 -23.31 29.76 -35.23
C GLY A 65 -24.27 29.47 -34.07
N LEU A 66 -25.17 30.41 -33.81
CA LEU A 66 -26.13 30.34 -32.70
C LEU A 66 -27.23 29.29 -32.96
N PRO A 67 -27.32 28.19 -32.17
CA PRO A 67 -28.38 27.20 -32.33
C PRO A 67 -29.78 27.81 -32.20
N GLY A 68 -30.72 27.28 -32.98
CA GLY A 68 -32.12 27.72 -32.98
C GLY A 68 -32.37 29.15 -33.49
N SER A 69 -31.34 29.88 -33.92
CA SER A 69 -31.47 31.28 -34.36
C SER A 69 -32.36 31.47 -35.59
N GLU A 70 -32.52 30.42 -36.39
CA GLU A 70 -33.39 30.42 -37.58
C GLU A 70 -34.77 29.77 -37.33
N TRP A 71 -35.09 29.31 -36.12
CA TRP A 71 -36.46 28.84 -35.81
C TRP A 71 -37.47 30.00 -35.92
N PRO A 72 -38.68 29.76 -36.46
CA PRO A 72 -39.21 28.49 -36.98
C PRO A 72 -38.88 28.19 -38.45
N SER A 73 -38.23 29.11 -39.17
CA SER A 73 -38.19 29.10 -40.65
C SER A 73 -37.02 28.33 -41.25
N GLY A 74 -35.87 28.28 -40.59
CA GLY A 74 -34.64 27.65 -41.07
C GLY A 74 -34.41 26.24 -40.54
N LYS A 75 -35.47 25.59 -40.03
CA LYS A 75 -35.61 24.17 -39.72
C LYS A 75 -34.33 23.51 -39.22
N ALA A 76 -34.21 23.34 -37.91
CA ALA A 76 -33.04 22.71 -37.30
C ALA A 76 -33.48 21.70 -36.24
N ARG A 77 -32.96 20.48 -36.34
CA ARG A 77 -33.05 19.44 -35.33
C ARG A 77 -31.66 19.03 -34.89
N TYR A 78 -31.44 18.98 -33.58
CA TYR A 78 -30.18 18.56 -32.97
C TYR A 78 -30.40 17.20 -32.30
N LYS A 79 -29.68 16.16 -32.72
CA LYS A 79 -29.95 14.78 -32.31
C LYS A 79 -28.77 14.15 -31.59
N TRP A 80 -29.12 13.32 -30.61
CA TRP A 80 -28.25 12.38 -29.95
C TRP A 80 -28.87 10.99 -29.97
N PHE A 81 -28.13 10.05 -30.52
CA PHE A 81 -28.42 8.63 -30.50
C PHE A 81 -27.71 8.02 -29.30
N ILE A 82 -28.45 7.32 -28.45
CA ILE A 82 -27.91 6.67 -27.24
C ILE A 82 -28.15 5.17 -27.39
N ASP A 83 -27.05 4.44 -27.52
CA ASP A 83 -27.00 2.99 -27.68
C ASP A 83 -26.51 2.36 -26.37
N LEU A 84 -27.23 1.38 -25.87
CA LEU A 84 -27.03 0.75 -24.57
C LEU A 84 -26.44 -0.65 -24.66
N ASP A 85 -26.46 -1.28 -25.84
CA ASP A 85 -26.00 -2.65 -26.04
C ASP A 85 -24.83 -2.79 -27.03
N GLY A 86 -24.41 -1.68 -27.65
CA GLY A 86 -23.22 -1.58 -28.48
C GLY A 86 -23.44 -2.04 -29.91
N ASP A 87 -24.69 -2.08 -30.38
CA ASP A 87 -25.02 -2.52 -31.74
C ASP A 87 -25.14 -1.39 -32.77
N LEU A 88 -24.97 -0.12 -32.36
CA LEU A 88 -25.11 1.05 -33.24
C LEU A 88 -24.15 1.01 -34.44
N TYR A 89 -24.70 1.29 -35.62
CA TYR A 89 -23.97 1.33 -36.87
C TYR A 89 -24.57 2.30 -37.89
N TYR A 90 -23.74 2.74 -38.84
CA TYR A 90 -24.15 3.60 -39.94
C TYR A 90 -24.51 2.78 -41.19
N SER A 91 -25.66 3.05 -41.81
CA SER A 91 -26.06 2.41 -43.06
C SER A 91 -26.97 3.27 -43.93
N GLY A 92 -26.55 3.50 -45.17
CA GLY A 92 -27.37 4.15 -46.20
C GLY A 92 -27.80 5.58 -45.85
N GLY A 93 -26.98 6.32 -45.10
CA GLY A 93 -27.31 7.67 -44.62
C GLY A 93 -28.12 7.69 -43.33
N ASN A 94 -28.16 6.58 -42.57
CA ASN A 94 -28.89 6.50 -41.31
C ASN A 94 -27.99 5.97 -40.20
N ILE A 95 -28.20 6.47 -38.99
CA ILE A 95 -27.66 5.93 -37.75
C ILE A 95 -28.70 4.95 -37.20
N ILE A 96 -28.35 3.68 -37.05
CA ILE A 96 -29.25 2.57 -36.72
C ILE A 96 -28.70 1.84 -35.49
N GLY A 97 -29.57 1.33 -34.62
CA GLY A 97 -29.18 0.51 -33.45
C GLY A 97 -29.22 1.24 -32.11
N ALA A 98 -29.57 2.52 -32.08
CA ALA A 98 -29.76 3.21 -30.80
C ALA A 98 -31.08 2.81 -30.12
N GLU A 99 -31.05 2.50 -28.83
CA GLU A 99 -32.27 2.30 -28.02
C GLU A 99 -33.04 3.59 -27.81
N TYR A 100 -32.35 4.73 -27.77
CA TYR A 100 -32.94 6.03 -27.50
C TYR A 100 -32.47 7.10 -28.47
N LEU A 101 -33.40 7.96 -28.88
CA LEU A 101 -33.13 9.17 -29.66
C LEU A 101 -33.60 10.38 -28.87
N LEU A 102 -32.65 11.21 -28.44
CA LEU A 102 -32.88 12.49 -27.80
C LEU A 102 -32.70 13.59 -28.83
N PHE A 103 -33.66 14.51 -28.96
CA PHE A 103 -33.48 15.64 -29.86
C PHE A 103 -34.24 16.89 -29.44
N VAL A 104 -33.78 18.02 -29.97
CA VAL A 104 -34.42 19.33 -29.83
C VAL A 104 -34.73 19.89 -31.22
N GLU A 105 -35.95 20.37 -31.43
CA GLU A 105 -36.40 21.12 -32.61
C GLU A 105 -37.59 22.02 -32.26
N ASP A 106 -37.99 22.95 -33.13
CA ASP A 106 -39.20 23.78 -32.99
C ASP A 106 -40.37 23.13 -33.75
N THR A 107 -41.03 22.18 -33.09
CA THR A 107 -42.02 21.30 -33.72
C THR A 107 -43.34 22.02 -33.97
N ASP A 108 -43.74 22.91 -33.05
CA ASP A 108 -45.00 23.66 -33.14
C ASP A 108 -44.89 24.99 -33.93
N ASN A 109 -43.67 25.35 -34.35
CA ASN A 109 -43.31 26.52 -35.15
C ASN A 109 -43.58 27.85 -34.42
N ASP A 110 -43.44 27.89 -33.10
CA ASP A 110 -43.58 29.11 -32.29
C ASP A 110 -42.27 29.89 -32.10
N GLY A 111 -41.14 29.36 -32.59
CA GLY A 111 -39.80 29.90 -32.44
C GLY A 111 -39.07 29.44 -31.18
N VAL A 112 -39.63 28.49 -30.43
CA VAL A 112 -39.07 27.92 -29.20
C VAL A 112 -38.90 26.42 -29.38
N GLY A 113 -37.68 25.91 -29.21
CA GLY A 113 -37.44 24.48 -29.29
C GLY A 113 -38.14 23.68 -28.18
N GLU A 114 -38.60 22.48 -28.50
CA GLU A 114 -39.02 21.47 -27.55
C GLU A 114 -38.08 20.26 -27.60
N ILE A 115 -38.05 19.50 -26.51
CA ILE A 115 -37.17 18.33 -26.37
C ILE A 115 -37.99 17.04 -26.35
N TYR A 116 -37.51 16.06 -27.09
CA TYR A 116 -38.15 14.76 -27.26
C TYR A 116 -37.16 13.66 -26.89
N LEU A 117 -37.66 12.63 -26.20
CA LEU A 117 -36.92 11.39 -25.95
C LEU A 117 -37.76 10.23 -26.48
N LEU A 118 -37.30 9.63 -27.57
CA LEU A 118 -37.92 8.46 -28.18
C LEU A 118 -37.16 7.21 -27.78
N LYS A 119 -37.88 6.10 -27.65
CA LYS A 119 -37.33 4.78 -27.36
C LYS A 119 -37.67 3.88 -28.54
N ASP A 120 -36.72 3.12 -29.08
CA ASP A 120 -37.05 2.06 -30.02
C ASP A 120 -37.93 1.02 -29.33
N LEU A 121 -39.19 0.92 -29.75
CA LEU A 121 -40.18 0.05 -29.11
C LEU A 121 -40.16 -1.36 -29.67
N ASN A 122 -39.61 -1.53 -30.86
CA ASN A 122 -39.72 -2.75 -31.62
C ASN A 122 -38.37 -3.48 -31.79
N GLY A 123 -37.27 -2.82 -31.41
CA GLY A 123 -35.92 -3.38 -31.34
C GLY A 123 -35.30 -3.61 -32.71
N ASN A 124 -35.70 -2.83 -33.72
CA ASN A 124 -35.13 -2.88 -35.06
C ASN A 124 -34.01 -1.85 -35.27
N GLY A 125 -33.70 -1.04 -34.25
CA GLY A 125 -32.74 0.06 -34.29
C GLY A 125 -33.22 1.25 -35.13
N GLN A 126 -34.50 1.28 -35.50
CA GLN A 126 -35.10 2.33 -36.32
C GLN A 126 -36.20 3.02 -35.52
N PHE A 127 -36.38 4.31 -35.78
CA PHE A 127 -37.43 5.13 -35.15
C PHE A 127 -38.61 5.34 -36.11
N ASP A 128 -38.85 4.38 -37.00
CA ASP A 128 -39.85 4.47 -38.09
C ASP A 128 -41.30 4.30 -37.59
N GLU A 129 -41.49 3.73 -36.40
CA GLU A 129 -42.79 3.67 -35.72
C GLU A 129 -43.33 5.07 -35.33
N TYR A 130 -42.44 6.06 -35.29
CA TYR A 130 -42.77 7.47 -35.08
C TYR A 130 -42.93 8.23 -36.42
N GLY A 131 -42.63 7.57 -37.54
CA GLY A 131 -42.56 8.16 -38.87
C GLY A 131 -43.90 8.21 -39.63
N PRO A 132 -44.06 9.17 -40.56
CA PRO A 132 -43.20 10.34 -40.75
C PRO A 132 -43.34 11.31 -39.57
N TRP A 133 -42.21 11.82 -39.08
CA TRP A 133 -42.21 12.76 -37.96
C TRP A 133 -42.53 14.20 -38.42
N PRO A 134 -43.26 15.00 -37.61
CA PRO A 134 -43.95 14.63 -36.38
C PRO A 134 -45.30 13.92 -36.66
N PRO A 135 -45.62 12.83 -35.94
CA PRO A 135 -46.94 12.20 -36.04
C PRO A 135 -47.99 13.09 -35.34
N SER A 136 -49.27 12.85 -35.61
CA SER A 136 -50.37 13.69 -35.05
C SER A 136 -50.42 13.79 -33.52
N ASN A 137 -49.76 12.86 -32.81
CA ASN A 137 -49.69 12.78 -31.35
C ASN A 137 -48.28 13.09 -30.80
N TYR A 138 -47.42 13.78 -31.57
CA TYR A 138 -46.03 14.06 -31.20
C TYR A 138 -45.85 14.66 -29.80
N ALA A 139 -46.78 15.53 -29.38
CA ALA A 139 -46.79 16.18 -28.06
C ALA A 139 -46.84 15.20 -26.86
N VAL A 140 -47.17 13.92 -27.09
CA VAL A 140 -47.10 12.88 -26.04
C VAL A 140 -45.65 12.45 -25.76
N TYR A 141 -44.76 12.63 -26.73
CA TYR A 141 -43.34 12.27 -26.64
C TYR A 141 -42.45 13.44 -26.19
N GLU A 142 -43.01 14.65 -26.12
CA GLU A 142 -42.33 15.81 -25.56
C GLU A 142 -42.02 15.58 -24.07
N VAL A 143 -40.78 15.82 -23.67
CA VAL A 143 -40.34 15.60 -22.29
C VAL A 143 -40.63 16.84 -21.44
N THR A 144 -41.75 16.80 -20.73
CA THR A 144 -42.22 17.92 -19.87
C THR A 144 -42.11 17.64 -18.37
N ASN A 145 -41.67 16.43 -17.99
CA ASN A 145 -41.58 15.98 -16.58
C ASN A 145 -40.22 16.26 -15.92
N GLY A 146 -39.26 16.82 -16.66
CA GLY A 146 -37.90 17.10 -16.21
C GLY A 146 -36.91 15.92 -16.33
N SER A 147 -37.31 14.78 -16.91
CA SER A 147 -36.38 13.66 -17.17
C SER A 147 -35.37 13.95 -18.29
N ALA A 148 -35.64 14.97 -19.09
CA ALA A 148 -34.70 15.55 -20.05
C ALA A 148 -34.97 17.05 -20.16
N GLY A 149 -33.98 17.80 -20.63
CA GLY A 149 -34.10 19.22 -20.89
C GLY A 149 -32.92 19.75 -21.68
N PHE A 150 -33.04 20.98 -22.16
CA PHE A 150 -31.98 21.63 -22.91
C PHE A 150 -31.83 23.10 -22.54
N ARG A 151 -30.73 23.70 -22.99
CA ARG A 151 -30.52 25.15 -23.00
C ARG A 151 -29.66 25.54 -24.19
N ILE A 152 -29.82 26.77 -24.65
CA ILE A 152 -28.93 27.39 -25.64
C ILE A 152 -28.16 28.52 -24.95
N ILE A 153 -26.83 28.47 -25.02
CA ILE A 153 -25.95 29.51 -24.48
C ILE A 153 -24.86 29.82 -25.50
N GLY A 154 -24.96 30.98 -26.15
CA GLY A 154 -24.05 31.29 -27.25
C GLY A 154 -24.17 30.23 -28.33
N ASN A 155 -23.05 29.67 -28.77
CA ASN A 155 -23.03 28.64 -29.81
C ASN A 155 -23.30 27.22 -29.30
N TYR A 156 -23.59 27.04 -28.00
CA TYR A 156 -23.82 25.74 -27.41
C TYR A 156 -25.31 25.42 -27.35
N ILE A 157 -25.69 24.22 -27.80
CA ILE A 157 -26.92 23.56 -27.38
C ILE A 157 -26.56 22.42 -26.44
N ASP A 158 -26.85 22.62 -25.15
CA ASP A 158 -26.62 21.63 -24.11
C ASP A 158 -27.93 20.89 -23.86
N MET A 159 -27.87 19.57 -23.72
CA MET A 159 -28.98 18.68 -23.37
C MET A 159 -28.62 17.84 -22.14
N TYR A 160 -29.63 17.39 -21.39
CA TYR A 160 -29.47 16.37 -20.38
C TYR A 160 -30.59 15.33 -20.45
N VAL A 161 -30.32 14.12 -19.97
CA VAL A 161 -31.30 13.05 -19.78
C VAL A 161 -30.97 12.26 -18.51
N THR A 162 -31.97 11.84 -17.75
CA THR A 162 -31.77 11.09 -16.50
C THR A 162 -31.41 9.63 -16.77
N TRP A 163 -30.45 9.06 -16.03
CA TRP A 163 -30.13 7.63 -16.13
C TRP A 163 -31.33 6.72 -15.88
N ASP A 164 -32.23 7.11 -14.97
CA ASP A 164 -33.44 6.36 -14.65
C ASP A 164 -34.35 6.11 -15.88
N ILE A 165 -34.50 7.10 -16.78
CA ILE A 165 -35.36 6.95 -17.97
C ILE A 165 -34.69 6.10 -19.07
N LEU A 166 -33.36 6.05 -19.05
CA LEU A 166 -32.54 5.18 -19.88
C LEU A 166 -32.39 3.77 -19.29
N GLY A 167 -32.89 3.54 -18.06
CA GLY A 167 -32.84 2.23 -17.41
C GLY A 167 -31.59 1.94 -16.59
N ASN A 168 -30.78 2.97 -16.26
CA ASN A 168 -29.51 2.87 -15.54
C ASN A 168 -28.54 1.85 -16.20
N PRO A 169 -28.12 2.10 -17.45
CA PRO A 169 -27.24 1.20 -18.17
C PRO A 169 -25.86 1.12 -17.52
N THR A 170 -25.22 -0.06 -17.60
CA THR A 170 -23.84 -0.28 -17.13
C THR A 170 -22.79 -0.06 -18.21
N SER A 171 -23.23 0.09 -19.47
CA SER A 171 -22.44 0.41 -20.65
C SER A 171 -23.32 1.18 -21.64
N TYR A 172 -22.74 2.10 -22.39
CA TYR A 172 -23.43 2.83 -23.45
C TYR A 172 -22.45 3.36 -24.49
N SER A 173 -22.96 3.81 -25.62
CA SER A 173 -22.27 4.58 -26.64
C SER A 173 -23.20 5.71 -27.10
N ILE A 174 -22.63 6.75 -27.70
CA ILE A 174 -23.41 7.87 -28.22
C ILE A 174 -23.01 8.18 -29.66
N ASP A 175 -23.93 8.79 -30.40
CA ASP A 175 -23.65 9.39 -31.70
C ASP A 175 -24.51 10.64 -31.88
N TRP A 176 -24.16 11.52 -32.80
CA TRP A 176 -24.87 12.78 -33.02
C TRP A 176 -25.04 13.08 -34.51
N ALA A 177 -26.09 13.85 -34.80
CA ALA A 177 -26.34 14.40 -36.12
C ALA A 177 -27.25 15.63 -35.99
N THR A 178 -27.18 16.56 -36.95
CA THR A 178 -28.22 17.57 -37.11
C THR A 178 -28.92 17.43 -38.46
N ASP A 179 -30.14 17.93 -38.60
CA ASP A 179 -30.85 17.92 -39.88
C ASP A 179 -31.88 19.05 -39.98
N GLN A 180 -32.54 19.16 -41.15
CA GLN A 180 -33.56 20.18 -41.43
C GLN A 180 -34.99 19.73 -41.10
N GLU A 181 -35.18 19.12 -39.93
CA GLU A 181 -36.42 18.51 -39.45
C GLU A 181 -36.92 17.40 -40.39
N ASN A 182 -35.99 16.51 -40.79
CA ASN A 182 -36.31 15.44 -41.72
C ASN A 182 -37.39 14.51 -41.14
N PRO A 183 -38.47 14.16 -41.88
CA PRO A 183 -39.47 13.23 -41.38
C PRO A 183 -38.93 11.83 -41.05
N ASN A 184 -37.75 11.46 -41.58
CA ASN A 184 -37.02 10.26 -41.21
C ASN A 184 -36.01 10.56 -40.08
N LEU A 185 -36.37 10.21 -38.84
CA LEU A 185 -35.63 10.59 -37.63
C LEU A 185 -34.19 10.05 -37.56
N ASN A 186 -33.97 8.84 -38.05
CA ASN A 186 -32.68 8.17 -38.00
C ASN A 186 -31.74 8.59 -39.14
N GLN A 187 -32.20 9.40 -40.09
CA GLN A 187 -31.37 9.89 -41.18
C GLN A 187 -30.31 10.85 -40.65
N ALA A 188 -29.07 10.65 -41.05
CA ALA A 188 -27.98 11.58 -40.81
C ALA A 188 -27.58 12.18 -42.19
N PRO A 189 -27.48 13.50 -42.34
CA PRO A 189 -27.00 14.10 -43.58
C PRO A 189 -25.55 13.69 -43.91
N THR A 190 -25.07 14.07 -45.09
CA THR A 190 -23.66 13.83 -45.47
C THR A 190 -22.70 14.90 -44.97
N THR A 191 -23.25 15.94 -44.37
CA THR A 191 -22.63 17.07 -43.67
C THR A 191 -23.37 17.18 -42.33
N ASP A 192 -22.81 17.83 -41.32
CA ASP A 192 -23.41 17.95 -39.98
C ASP A 192 -23.59 16.60 -39.23
N THR A 193 -22.64 15.68 -39.41
CA THR A 193 -22.62 14.35 -38.79
C THR A 193 -21.19 13.88 -38.61
N ARG A 194 -20.95 13.00 -37.63
CA ARG A 194 -19.62 12.44 -37.39
C ARG A 194 -18.97 11.77 -38.61
N ASP A 195 -17.76 12.22 -38.95
CA ASP A 195 -16.94 11.72 -40.07
C ASP A 195 -16.61 10.22 -40.01
N GLU A 196 -16.24 9.69 -38.82
CA GLU A 196 -15.79 8.31 -38.69
C GLU A 196 -16.91 7.27 -38.73
N HIS A 197 -18.19 7.67 -38.63
CA HIS A 197 -19.38 6.81 -38.71
C HIS A 197 -19.33 5.53 -37.81
N THR A 198 -18.65 5.62 -36.67
CA THR A 198 -18.71 4.61 -35.60
C THR A 198 -19.36 5.23 -34.35
N PRO A 199 -19.90 4.42 -33.42
CA PRO A 199 -20.32 4.96 -32.14
C PRO A 199 -19.16 5.60 -31.39
N ILE A 200 -19.44 6.67 -30.65
CA ILE A 200 -18.51 7.29 -29.71
C ILE A 200 -18.50 6.46 -28.45
N ILE A 201 -17.32 5.94 -28.12
CA ILE A 201 -17.06 5.18 -26.90
C ILE A 201 -15.88 5.83 -26.20
N VAL A 202 -16.07 6.21 -24.94
CA VAL A 202 -15.02 6.79 -24.11
C VAL A 202 -14.60 5.81 -23.04
N HIS A 203 -13.31 5.59 -22.93
CA HIS A 203 -12.67 4.86 -21.84
C HIS A 203 -11.96 5.87 -20.93
N ASP A 204 -12.26 5.84 -19.64
CA ASP A 204 -11.63 6.69 -18.62
C ASP A 204 -11.85 6.05 -17.25
N ILE A 205 -10.79 5.74 -16.52
CA ILE A 205 -10.81 5.25 -15.16
C ILE A 205 -9.87 6.09 -14.30
N VAL A 206 -10.29 6.39 -13.09
CA VAL A 206 -9.58 7.32 -12.22
C VAL A 206 -9.35 6.73 -10.84
N ALA A 207 -8.18 7.03 -10.27
CA ALA A 207 -7.88 6.75 -8.88
C ALA A 207 -8.28 7.97 -8.02
N VAL A 208 -9.50 7.97 -7.50
CA VAL A 208 -10.11 9.13 -6.81
C VAL A 208 -9.38 9.47 -5.52
N ASN A 209 -9.14 8.46 -4.67
CA ASN A 209 -8.54 8.66 -3.37
C ASN A 209 -7.84 7.38 -2.87
N GLN A 210 -6.89 7.55 -1.97
CA GLN A 210 -6.24 6.48 -1.22
C GLN A 210 -6.19 6.87 0.27
N THR A 211 -6.41 5.93 1.16
CA THR A 211 -6.47 6.21 2.60
C THR A 211 -5.85 5.07 3.39
N VAL A 212 -4.87 5.40 4.23
CA VAL A 212 -4.35 4.47 5.24
C VAL A 212 -5.40 4.33 6.34
N VAL A 213 -5.84 3.10 6.58
CA VAL A 213 -6.87 2.80 7.58
C VAL A 213 -6.21 2.61 8.95
N GLY A 214 -6.68 3.36 9.94
CA GLY A 214 -6.17 3.26 11.30
C GLY A 214 -4.92 4.11 11.53
N SER A 215 -3.86 3.50 12.06
CA SER A 215 -2.63 4.20 12.42
C SER A 215 -1.71 4.39 11.21
N THR A 216 -1.17 5.60 11.05
CA THR A 216 -0.09 5.89 10.09
C THR A 216 1.30 5.65 10.69
N THR A 217 1.37 5.18 11.94
CA THR A 217 2.61 4.81 12.61
C THR A 217 2.46 3.38 13.12
N VAL A 218 3.31 2.48 12.64
CA VAL A 218 3.25 1.04 12.91
C VAL A 218 4.60 0.51 13.33
N THR A 219 4.61 -0.52 14.16
CA THR A 219 5.84 -1.27 14.46
C THR A 219 6.12 -2.24 13.32
N GLN A 220 7.39 -2.41 12.97
CA GLN A 220 7.79 -3.37 11.94
C GLN A 220 7.22 -4.77 12.23
N GLY A 221 6.64 -5.40 11.20
CA GLY A 221 5.94 -6.67 11.29
C GLY A 221 4.42 -6.54 11.45
N GLU A 222 3.92 -5.34 11.75
CA GLU A 222 2.49 -5.07 11.68
C GLU A 222 2.01 -4.96 10.22
N THR A 223 0.73 -5.26 10.01
CA THR A 223 0.07 -5.12 8.71
C THR A 223 -0.65 -3.78 8.62
N VAL A 224 -0.38 -3.03 7.56
CA VAL A 224 -1.04 -1.75 7.25
C VAL A 224 -2.15 -2.00 6.24
N GLN A 225 -3.36 -1.52 6.53
CA GLN A 225 -4.45 -1.53 5.56
C GLN A 225 -4.50 -0.21 4.79
N VAL A 226 -4.66 -0.28 3.46
CA VAL A 226 -4.87 0.89 2.60
C VAL A 226 -6.08 0.65 1.70
N ASP A 227 -7.03 1.57 1.73
CA ASP A 227 -8.20 1.56 0.87
C ASP A 227 -7.99 2.56 -0.28
N VAL A 228 -8.22 2.12 -1.52
CA VAL A 228 -8.12 2.94 -2.74
C VAL A 228 -9.49 3.00 -3.39
N VAL A 229 -10.05 4.20 -3.53
CA VAL A 229 -11.31 4.43 -4.25
C VAL A 229 -10.98 4.69 -5.72
N VAL A 230 -11.59 3.90 -6.59
CA VAL A 230 -11.45 4.00 -8.04
C VAL A 230 -12.83 4.20 -8.64
N GLU A 231 -12.89 4.90 -9.77
CA GLU A 231 -14.13 5.23 -10.46
C GLU A 231 -13.94 5.05 -11.96
N ASN A 232 -14.97 4.55 -12.63
CA ASN A 232 -15.00 4.45 -14.09
C ASN A 232 -15.75 5.66 -14.63
N LEU A 233 -15.02 6.57 -15.25
CA LEU A 233 -15.57 7.76 -15.91
C LEU A 233 -15.88 7.55 -17.39
N GLY A 234 -15.67 6.35 -17.92
CA GLY A 234 -15.98 5.98 -19.28
C GLY A 234 -17.42 5.53 -19.48
N MET A 235 -17.69 5.06 -20.71
CA MET A 235 -18.99 4.55 -21.14
C MET A 235 -19.03 3.02 -21.18
N GLN A 236 -17.91 2.34 -20.92
CA GLN A 236 -17.79 0.88 -21.02
C GLN A 236 -17.61 0.24 -19.64
N VAL A 237 -17.93 -1.04 -19.54
CA VAL A 237 -17.57 -1.85 -18.37
C VAL A 237 -16.05 -2.13 -18.43
N GLU A 238 -15.33 -1.82 -17.35
CA GLU A 238 -13.88 -1.91 -17.31
C GLU A 238 -13.33 -2.96 -16.35
N THR A 239 -12.23 -3.59 -16.76
CA THR A 239 -11.47 -4.55 -15.95
C THR A 239 -9.99 -4.22 -16.02
N PHE A 240 -9.42 -3.78 -14.90
CA PHE A 240 -8.06 -3.22 -14.85
C PHE A 240 -7.31 -3.56 -13.56
N ASN A 241 -6.00 -3.35 -13.58
CA ASN A 241 -5.14 -3.54 -12.41
C ASN A 241 -4.93 -2.23 -11.64
N VAL A 242 -5.20 -2.27 -10.34
CA VAL A 242 -4.82 -1.23 -9.38
C VAL A 242 -3.52 -1.64 -8.71
N THR A 243 -2.48 -0.82 -8.84
CA THR A 243 -1.22 -1.02 -8.14
C THR A 243 -1.11 -0.05 -6.98
N LEU A 244 -0.91 -0.57 -5.77
CA LEU A 244 -0.50 0.18 -4.60
C LEU A 244 1.02 0.11 -4.45
N TYR A 245 1.67 1.26 -4.40
CA TYR A 245 3.08 1.45 -4.12
C TYR A 245 3.25 1.83 -2.64
N PHE A 246 4.02 1.04 -1.90
CA PHE A 246 4.42 1.33 -0.52
C PHE A 246 5.93 1.60 -0.51
N GLY A 247 6.31 2.87 -0.58
CA GLY A 247 7.69 3.27 -0.80
C GLY A 247 8.23 2.82 -2.17
N PRO A 248 9.56 2.84 -2.36
CA PRO A 248 10.17 2.56 -3.67
C PRO A 248 10.24 1.08 -4.05
N THR A 249 10.09 0.16 -3.10
CA THR A 249 10.44 -1.27 -3.30
C THR A 249 9.26 -2.22 -3.26
N PHE A 250 8.12 -1.81 -2.71
CA PHE A 250 6.95 -2.69 -2.56
C PHE A 250 5.81 -2.25 -3.45
N THR A 251 5.27 -3.21 -4.17
CA THR A 251 4.03 -3.03 -4.90
C THR A 251 3.11 -4.21 -4.66
N CYS A 252 1.85 -3.90 -4.42
CA CYS A 252 0.76 -4.87 -4.48
C CYS A 252 -0.12 -4.53 -5.65
N VAL A 253 -0.54 -5.54 -6.40
CA VAL A 253 -1.48 -5.39 -7.51
C VAL A 253 -2.75 -6.11 -7.14
N GLN A 254 -3.89 -5.46 -7.32
CA GLN A 254 -5.19 -6.08 -7.28
C GLN A 254 -5.94 -5.78 -8.57
N ARG A 255 -6.74 -6.75 -9.01
CA ARG A 255 -7.54 -6.59 -10.22
C ARG A 255 -8.97 -6.23 -9.85
N VAL A 256 -9.47 -5.18 -10.48
CA VAL A 256 -10.89 -4.81 -10.48
C VAL A 256 -11.53 -5.49 -11.67
N HIS A 257 -12.70 -6.10 -11.45
CA HIS A 257 -13.45 -6.81 -12.47
C HIS A 257 -14.79 -6.12 -12.69
N ASP A 258 -15.13 -5.95 -13.96
CA ASP A 258 -16.45 -5.54 -14.44
C ASP A 258 -16.99 -4.27 -13.75
N LEU A 259 -16.15 -3.25 -13.57
CA LEU A 259 -16.58 -1.95 -13.03
C LEU A 259 -17.42 -1.23 -14.09
N ALA A 260 -18.73 -1.15 -13.85
CA ALA A 260 -19.67 -0.51 -14.77
C ALA A 260 -19.37 0.98 -14.98
N ALA A 261 -19.85 1.52 -16.11
CA ALA A 261 -19.75 2.93 -16.43
C ALA A 261 -20.38 3.80 -15.32
N GLY A 262 -19.66 4.84 -14.88
CA GLY A 262 -20.09 5.75 -13.81
C GLY A 262 -20.07 5.17 -12.39
N GLU A 263 -19.68 3.91 -12.22
CA GLU A 263 -19.59 3.29 -10.90
C GLU A 263 -18.22 3.49 -10.24
N SER A 264 -18.22 3.45 -8.91
CA SER A 264 -17.01 3.49 -8.11
C SER A 264 -16.91 2.27 -7.21
N THR A 265 -15.68 1.87 -6.88
CA THR A 265 -15.42 0.78 -5.94
C THR A 265 -14.20 1.07 -5.09
N THR A 266 -14.11 0.39 -3.94
CA THR A 266 -12.96 0.48 -3.04
C THR A 266 -12.14 -0.80 -3.10
N VAL A 267 -10.86 -0.66 -3.41
CA VAL A 267 -9.87 -1.75 -3.45
C VAL A 267 -9.04 -1.69 -2.16
N THR A 268 -9.10 -2.75 -1.36
CA THR A 268 -8.42 -2.83 -0.06
C THR A 268 -7.15 -3.65 -0.14
N PHE A 269 -6.02 -3.05 0.23
CA PHE A 269 -4.71 -3.68 0.31
C PHE A 269 -4.28 -3.90 1.75
N TYR A 270 -3.51 -4.97 1.97
CA TYR A 270 -2.86 -5.28 3.24
C TYR A 270 -1.35 -5.38 3.01
N CYS A 271 -0.58 -4.50 3.64
CA CYS A 271 0.87 -4.39 3.48
C CYS A 271 1.56 -4.86 4.77
N ASP A 272 2.23 -6.01 4.72
CA ASP A 272 3.06 -6.51 5.82
C ASP A 272 4.38 -5.73 5.86
N THR A 273 4.69 -5.12 7.01
CA THR A 273 5.90 -4.33 7.20
C THR A 273 7.11 -5.15 7.69
N THR A 274 7.01 -6.48 7.75
CA THR A 274 8.12 -7.38 8.09
C THR A 274 9.32 -7.13 7.18
N GLY A 275 10.50 -6.88 7.78
CA GLY A 275 11.75 -6.67 7.03
C GLY A 275 11.91 -5.28 6.41
N TYR A 276 10.96 -4.37 6.59
CA TYR A 276 11.10 -2.98 6.12
C TYR A 276 12.00 -2.20 7.07
N PRO A 277 13.04 -1.51 6.57
CA PRO A 277 13.83 -0.64 7.41
C PRO A 277 12.97 0.43 8.10
N PRO A 278 13.42 0.96 9.23
CA PRO A 278 12.76 2.09 9.85
C PRO A 278 12.69 3.30 8.91
N GLY A 279 11.55 3.99 8.88
CA GLY A 279 11.38 5.18 8.04
C GLY A 279 9.93 5.56 7.77
N THR A 280 9.75 6.71 7.11
CA THR A 280 8.44 7.15 6.62
C THR A 280 8.34 6.84 5.12
N TYR A 281 7.38 6.01 4.76
CA TYR A 281 7.11 5.54 3.42
C TYR A 281 5.94 6.29 2.82
N GLU A 282 6.12 6.76 1.59
CA GLU A 282 5.02 7.32 0.81
C GLU A 282 4.19 6.19 0.21
N ILE A 283 2.88 6.34 0.29
CA ILE A 283 1.90 5.46 -0.33
C ILE A 283 1.38 6.15 -1.57
N ARG A 284 1.34 5.44 -2.70
CA ARG A 284 0.71 5.89 -3.95
C ARG A 284 -0.11 4.77 -4.56
N ALA A 285 -1.22 5.09 -5.20
CA ALA A 285 -2.00 4.14 -5.97
C ALA A 285 -2.14 4.60 -7.43
N MET A 286 -2.17 3.64 -8.35
CA MET A 286 -2.40 3.86 -9.78
C MET A 286 -3.41 2.85 -10.30
N VAL A 287 -4.46 3.32 -10.96
CA VAL A 287 -5.38 2.48 -11.77
C VAL A 287 -4.80 2.25 -13.16
N ASP A 288 -5.30 1.23 -13.85
CA ASP A 288 -4.74 0.67 -15.09
C ASP A 288 -3.21 0.69 -15.16
N SER A 289 -2.59 0.23 -14.07
CA SER A 289 -1.12 0.20 -13.99
C SER A 289 -0.45 -0.72 -15.01
N GLY A 290 -1.24 -1.55 -15.70
CA GLY A 290 -0.80 -2.40 -16.82
C GLY A 290 -0.88 -1.73 -18.19
N ALA A 291 -1.49 -0.53 -18.28
CA ALA A 291 -1.84 0.13 -19.54
C ALA A 291 -2.60 -0.82 -20.50
N GLU A 292 -3.59 -1.54 -19.95
CA GLU A 292 -4.42 -2.49 -20.68
C GLU A 292 -5.55 -1.80 -21.45
N ILE A 293 -5.98 -0.62 -20.98
CA ILE A 293 -7.06 0.19 -21.56
C ILE A 293 -6.40 1.44 -22.16
N VAL A 294 -6.86 1.85 -23.35
CA VAL A 294 -6.44 3.14 -23.93
C VAL A 294 -7.49 4.16 -23.53
N GLU A 295 -7.08 5.14 -22.74
CA GLU A 295 -8.00 6.08 -22.12
C GLU A 295 -7.93 7.45 -22.78
N ILE A 296 -9.02 8.23 -22.66
CA ILE A 296 -9.03 9.61 -23.12
C ILE A 296 -8.15 10.51 -22.23
N ASN A 297 -7.92 10.10 -20.98
CA ASN A 297 -7.17 10.87 -19.99
C ASN A 297 -6.26 10.01 -19.09
N GLU A 298 -5.15 9.53 -19.65
CA GLU A 298 -4.10 8.77 -18.94
C GLU A 298 -3.46 9.47 -17.72
N THR A 299 -3.75 10.76 -17.50
CA THR A 299 -3.09 11.55 -16.44
C THR A 299 -3.80 11.46 -15.09
N ASN A 300 -5.06 11.03 -15.05
CA ASN A 300 -5.85 10.90 -13.83
C ASN A 300 -5.71 9.50 -13.18
N ASN A 301 -4.98 8.58 -13.81
CA ASN A 301 -4.78 7.22 -13.30
C ASN A 301 -4.03 7.18 -11.96
N TRP A 302 -3.27 8.22 -11.63
CA TRP A 302 -2.59 8.35 -10.34
C TRP A 302 -3.48 9.02 -9.30
N CYS A 303 -3.52 8.44 -8.09
CA CYS A 303 -4.10 9.12 -6.95
C CYS A 303 -3.38 10.44 -6.68
N THR A 304 -4.15 11.50 -6.49
CA THR A 304 -3.62 12.87 -6.28
C THR A 304 -3.33 13.19 -4.81
N SER A 305 -3.80 12.35 -3.88
CA SER A 305 -3.64 12.54 -2.43
C SER A 305 -2.59 11.58 -1.86
N PRO A 306 -1.32 12.01 -1.69
CA PRO A 306 -0.29 11.16 -1.11
C PRO A 306 -0.64 10.85 0.36
N SER A 307 -0.46 9.58 0.75
CA SER A 307 -0.52 9.15 2.15
C SER A 307 0.86 8.70 2.60
N THR A 308 1.14 8.72 3.91
CA THR A 308 2.42 8.23 4.44
C THR A 308 2.21 7.28 5.61
N VAL A 309 3.14 6.33 5.75
CA VAL A 309 3.19 5.37 6.85
C VAL A 309 4.59 5.38 7.45
N THR A 310 4.70 5.54 8.76
CA THR A 310 5.98 5.47 9.49
C THR A 310 6.13 4.10 10.12
N VAL A 311 7.17 3.37 9.72
CA VAL A 311 7.56 2.09 10.33
C VAL A 311 8.58 2.38 11.44
N GLN A 312 8.25 1.93 12.65
CA GLN A 312 9.07 2.05 13.85
C GLN A 312 9.69 0.70 14.23
N VAL A 313 10.91 0.74 14.75
CA VAL A 313 11.69 -0.42 15.16
C VAL A 313 12.37 -0.10 16.49
N HIS A 314 12.11 -0.93 17.49
CA HIS A 314 12.86 -0.99 18.74
C HIS A 314 13.98 -2.02 18.58
N ASP A 315 15.23 -1.68 18.87
CA ASP A 315 16.36 -2.62 18.84
C ASP A 315 17.50 -2.02 19.66
N LEU A 316 17.83 -2.67 20.77
CA LEU A 316 18.93 -2.38 21.68
C LEU A 316 19.99 -3.47 21.48
N ALA A 317 21.21 -3.21 21.93
CA ALA A 317 22.27 -4.22 21.85
C ALA A 317 23.32 -4.01 22.93
N ALA A 318 23.82 -5.11 23.48
CA ALA A 318 25.04 -5.13 24.28
C ALA A 318 26.24 -5.43 23.37
N ILE A 319 26.99 -4.40 22.97
CA ILE A 319 28.03 -4.51 21.93
C ILE A 319 29.31 -5.16 22.46
N LYS A 320 29.77 -4.75 23.64
CA LYS A 320 30.98 -5.28 24.27
C LYS A 320 31.02 -4.93 25.75
N GLN A 321 31.88 -5.63 26.48
CA GLN A 321 32.23 -5.30 27.86
C GLN A 321 33.73 -5.43 28.09
N ALA A 322 34.26 -4.66 29.04
CA ALA A 322 35.66 -4.71 29.44
C ALA A 322 35.78 -4.40 30.93
N ALA A 323 36.63 -5.16 31.63
CA ALA A 323 37.04 -4.85 32.99
C ALA A 323 38.38 -4.11 32.99
N ASN A 324 38.60 -3.19 33.93
CA ASN A 324 39.89 -2.49 34.07
C ASN A 324 41.02 -3.40 34.59
N ALA A 325 40.66 -4.49 35.29
CA ALA A 325 41.58 -5.51 35.80
C ALA A 325 40.92 -6.89 35.72
N THR A 326 41.71 -7.92 35.42
CA THR A 326 41.29 -9.32 35.36
C THR A 326 41.94 -10.18 36.46
N SER A 327 42.75 -9.55 37.31
CA SER A 327 43.38 -10.15 38.49
C SER A 327 43.38 -9.11 39.61
N VAL A 328 42.72 -9.43 40.71
CA VAL A 328 42.50 -8.51 41.82
C VAL A 328 42.53 -9.24 43.16
N GLN A 329 42.99 -8.55 44.20
CA GLN A 329 42.95 -9.07 45.56
C GLN A 329 41.52 -8.99 46.07
N GLN A 330 41.12 -9.94 46.90
CA GLN A 330 39.85 -9.83 47.62
C GLN A 330 39.81 -8.50 48.40
N GLY A 331 38.81 -7.67 48.11
CA GLY A 331 38.66 -6.31 48.67
C GLY A 331 39.03 -5.18 47.71
N ASP A 332 39.63 -5.49 46.57
CA ASP A 332 39.84 -4.51 45.51
C ASP A 332 38.52 -4.16 44.80
N VAL A 333 38.53 -3.03 44.11
CA VAL A 333 37.40 -2.54 43.31
C VAL A 333 37.70 -2.71 41.83
N VAL A 334 36.81 -3.39 41.11
CA VAL A 334 36.90 -3.57 39.65
C VAL A 334 35.90 -2.63 38.96
N GLU A 335 36.34 -1.96 37.90
CA GLU A 335 35.49 -1.17 37.02
C GLU A 335 35.13 -1.98 35.78
N ILE A 336 33.84 -2.17 35.53
CA ILE A 336 33.29 -2.90 34.38
C ILE A 336 32.61 -1.89 33.46
N ASN A 337 33.13 -1.73 32.25
CA ASN A 337 32.56 -0.86 31.22
C ASN A 337 31.80 -1.70 30.20
N VAL A 338 30.49 -1.45 30.06
CA VAL A 338 29.60 -2.07 29.07
C VAL A 338 29.28 -1.05 27.99
N THR A 339 29.55 -1.39 26.74
CA THR A 339 29.14 -0.59 25.58
C THR A 339 27.78 -1.10 25.10
N VAL A 340 26.78 -0.25 25.12
CA VAL A 340 25.42 -0.52 24.63
C VAL A 340 25.10 0.34 23.42
N ALA A 341 24.21 -0.12 22.54
CA ALA A 341 23.76 0.62 21.39
C ALA A 341 22.23 0.58 21.28
N ASN A 342 21.66 1.61 20.66
CA ASN A 342 20.29 1.60 20.16
C ASN A 342 20.38 1.51 18.63
N THR A 343 20.11 0.33 18.08
CA THR A 343 20.10 0.03 16.64
C THR A 343 18.71 0.22 15.99
N GLY A 344 17.69 0.53 16.80
CA GLY A 344 16.35 0.93 16.36
C GLY A 344 16.27 2.39 15.90
N ASN A 345 15.03 2.88 15.67
CA ASN A 345 14.77 4.25 15.20
C ASN A 345 14.02 5.14 16.20
N LEU A 346 13.77 4.65 17.40
CA LEU A 346 13.16 5.39 18.49
C LEU A 346 14.19 5.75 19.54
N THR A 347 13.97 6.84 20.26
CA THR A 347 14.80 7.18 21.43
C THR A 347 14.34 6.32 22.60
N GLU A 348 15.26 5.54 23.18
CA GLU A 348 14.94 4.52 24.16
C GLU A 348 15.38 4.89 25.58
N THR A 349 14.68 4.35 26.57
CA THR A 349 15.09 4.34 27.98
C THR A 349 14.96 2.92 28.50
N PHE A 350 16.08 2.34 28.91
CA PHE A 350 16.18 0.92 29.25
C PHE A 350 17.19 0.70 30.37
N ASP A 351 17.10 -0.46 31.01
CA ASP A 351 18.03 -0.88 32.05
C ASP A 351 19.17 -1.72 31.48
N VAL A 352 20.35 -1.59 32.07
CA VAL A 352 21.52 -2.42 31.81
C VAL A 352 21.90 -3.10 33.11
N ALA A 353 21.89 -4.43 33.13
CA ALA A 353 22.29 -5.22 34.28
C ALA A 353 23.63 -5.92 34.01
N VAL A 354 24.50 -5.91 35.03
CA VAL A 354 25.74 -6.69 35.04
C VAL A 354 25.62 -7.80 36.08
N TYR A 355 26.11 -8.99 35.72
CA TYR A 355 26.16 -10.17 36.56
C TYR A 355 27.59 -10.66 36.67
N TYR A 356 27.96 -11.19 37.83
CA TYR A 356 29.09 -12.09 37.97
C TYR A 356 28.54 -13.51 38.15
N ASP A 357 28.96 -14.40 37.26
CA ASP A 357 28.34 -15.69 36.99
C ASP A 357 26.82 -15.53 36.83
N ASN A 358 26.03 -16.02 37.80
CA ASN A 358 24.57 -15.92 37.81
C ASN A 358 24.05 -14.92 38.87
N THR A 359 24.92 -14.18 39.54
CA THR A 359 24.53 -13.25 40.60
C THR A 359 24.50 -11.82 40.06
N LEU A 360 23.37 -11.13 40.27
CA LEU A 360 23.22 -9.73 39.89
C LEU A 360 24.21 -8.88 40.68
N LEU A 361 25.03 -8.11 39.95
CA LEU A 361 25.98 -7.15 40.51
C LEU A 361 25.28 -5.82 40.76
N ASP A 362 24.74 -5.22 39.71
CA ASP A 362 24.07 -3.92 39.73
C ASP A 362 23.24 -3.73 38.45
N THR A 363 22.31 -2.77 38.49
CA THR A 363 21.48 -2.38 37.35
C THR A 363 21.48 -0.86 37.22
N LYS A 364 21.69 -0.37 36.01
CA LYS A 364 21.71 1.06 35.71
C LYS A 364 20.79 1.39 34.55
N THR A 365 19.98 2.42 34.74
CA THR A 365 19.11 2.94 33.68
C THR A 365 19.89 3.86 32.75
N VAL A 366 19.80 3.58 31.45
CA VAL A 366 20.20 4.48 30.36
C VAL A 366 18.96 5.24 29.92
N SER A 367 18.99 6.56 30.00
CA SER A 367 17.84 7.41 29.62
C SER A 367 18.10 8.18 28.35
N GLY A 368 17.18 8.08 27.40
CA GLY A 368 17.16 8.90 26.19
C GLY A 368 18.29 8.60 25.21
N LEU A 369 18.66 7.32 25.04
CA LEU A 369 19.63 6.93 24.02
C LEU A 369 18.97 7.04 22.65
N VAL A 370 19.37 8.05 21.88
CA VAL A 370 18.80 8.32 20.54
C VAL A 370 19.14 7.19 19.56
N ALA A 371 18.31 7.05 18.52
CA ALA A 371 18.49 6.08 17.45
C ALA A 371 19.91 6.11 16.83
N GLY A 372 20.51 4.93 16.66
CA GLY A 372 21.86 4.74 16.11
C GLY A 372 23.01 5.12 17.06
N ALA A 373 22.73 5.61 18.27
CA ALA A 373 23.77 6.00 19.21
C ALA A 373 24.33 4.82 20.00
N VAL A 374 25.55 5.01 20.49
CA VAL A 374 26.28 4.07 21.35
C VAL A 374 26.66 4.78 22.64
N MET A 375 26.58 4.09 23.77
CA MET A 375 26.91 4.62 25.09
C MET A 375 27.74 3.61 25.89
N ASN A 376 28.69 4.11 26.70
CA ASN A 376 29.37 3.29 27.70
C ASN A 376 28.71 3.47 29.07
N VAL A 377 28.37 2.36 29.72
CA VAL A 377 27.82 2.30 31.06
C VAL A 377 28.86 1.65 31.98
N THR A 378 29.30 2.40 32.99
CA THR A 378 30.34 1.96 33.91
C THR A 378 29.72 1.41 35.20
N PHE A 379 30.13 0.23 35.62
CA PHE A 379 29.73 -0.44 36.86
C PHE A 379 30.95 -0.61 37.77
N ILE A 380 30.70 -0.59 39.09
CA ILE A 380 31.74 -0.70 40.11
C ILE A 380 31.47 -1.97 40.91
N TRP A 381 32.45 -2.87 40.94
CA TRP A 381 32.37 -4.13 41.66
C TRP A 381 33.30 -4.10 42.88
N ASP A 382 32.72 -4.10 44.08
CA ASP A 382 33.46 -4.27 45.34
C ASP A 382 33.60 -5.77 45.65
N THR A 383 34.84 -6.26 45.70
CA THR A 383 35.15 -7.68 45.93
C THR A 383 35.35 -8.04 47.41
N SER A 384 35.13 -7.11 48.35
CA SER A 384 35.42 -7.30 49.80
C SER A 384 34.65 -8.46 50.46
N GLY A 385 33.53 -8.88 49.90
CA GLY A 385 32.70 -10.00 50.38
C GLY A 385 32.66 -11.20 49.44
N ILE A 386 33.45 -11.18 48.37
CA ILE A 386 33.41 -12.20 47.32
C ILE A 386 34.56 -13.19 47.57
N PRO A 387 34.30 -14.51 47.69
CA PRO A 387 35.35 -15.50 47.85
C PRO A 387 36.40 -15.46 46.73
N GLU A 388 37.60 -15.95 47.00
CA GLU A 388 38.59 -16.22 45.98
C GLU A 388 38.02 -17.17 44.92
N GLY A 389 38.33 -16.92 43.64
CA GLY A 389 37.70 -17.64 42.55
C GLY A 389 37.95 -17.05 41.17
N ILE A 390 37.43 -17.75 40.17
CA ILE A 390 37.36 -17.33 38.77
C ILE A 390 35.91 -16.91 38.54
N TYR A 391 35.68 -15.67 38.12
CA TYR A 391 34.33 -15.12 37.93
C TYR A 391 34.15 -14.63 36.49
N PHE A 392 33.05 -15.03 35.86
CA PHE A 392 32.69 -14.58 34.52
C PHE A 392 31.70 -13.44 34.59
N ILE A 393 31.92 -12.38 33.81
CA ILE A 393 31.02 -11.23 33.81
C ILE A 393 30.10 -11.31 32.59
N LYS A 394 28.80 -11.11 32.81
CA LYS A 394 27.79 -10.98 31.76
C LYS A 394 27.08 -9.65 31.90
N ALA A 395 26.83 -8.95 30.79
CA ALA A 395 25.97 -7.79 30.75
C ALA A 395 24.74 -8.06 29.87
N VAL A 396 23.59 -7.55 30.30
CA VAL A 396 22.30 -7.68 29.60
C VAL A 396 21.66 -6.30 29.52
N VAL A 397 21.25 -5.89 28.32
CA VAL A 397 20.37 -4.73 28.12
C VAL A 397 18.92 -5.19 28.13
N ASP A 398 18.03 -4.35 28.65
CA ASP A 398 16.63 -4.66 28.95
C ASP A 398 16.42 -6.05 29.58
N PRO A 399 17.05 -6.34 30.74
CA PRO A 399 16.98 -7.66 31.36
C PRO A 399 15.55 -8.06 31.80
N ALA A 400 14.61 -7.11 31.82
CA ALA A 400 13.23 -7.33 32.16
C ALA A 400 12.35 -7.66 30.93
N ASP A 401 12.90 -7.61 29.71
CA ASP A 401 12.19 -7.86 28.45
C ASP A 401 10.94 -6.97 28.36
N SER A 402 11.14 -5.67 28.62
CA SER A 402 10.08 -4.68 28.79
C SER A 402 9.78 -3.91 27.50
N ILE A 403 10.76 -3.86 26.59
CA ILE A 403 10.67 -3.33 25.25
C ILE A 403 10.67 -4.55 24.32
N ASN A 404 9.67 -4.65 23.43
CA ASN A 404 9.66 -5.73 22.45
C ASN A 404 10.53 -5.32 21.25
N GLU A 405 11.70 -5.93 21.13
CA GLU A 405 12.72 -5.54 20.17
C GLU A 405 12.69 -6.41 18.90
N PHE A 406 13.32 -5.91 17.84
CA PHE A 406 13.46 -6.65 16.59
C PHE A 406 14.41 -7.85 16.74
N ASN A 407 15.45 -7.72 17.57
CA ASN A 407 16.44 -8.77 17.74
C ASN A 407 16.83 -8.97 19.20
N GLU A 408 16.05 -9.73 19.95
CA GLU A 408 16.36 -10.07 21.35
C GLU A 408 17.69 -10.84 21.57
N THR A 409 18.34 -11.33 20.51
CA THR A 409 19.54 -12.16 20.65
C THR A 409 20.83 -11.35 20.81
N ASN A 410 20.84 -10.06 20.47
CA ASN A 410 21.98 -9.16 20.63
C ASN A 410 22.00 -8.42 22.00
N ASN A 411 21.02 -8.72 22.87
CA ASN A 411 20.83 -8.03 24.14
C ASN A 411 21.78 -8.46 25.25
N ASN A 412 22.68 -9.42 24.99
CA ASN A 412 23.68 -9.84 25.95
C ASN A 412 25.08 -9.86 25.36
N CYS A 413 26.06 -9.53 26.21
CA CYS A 413 27.47 -9.78 25.94
C CYS A 413 28.11 -10.43 27.17
N THR A 414 29.19 -11.18 26.96
CA THR A 414 29.93 -11.88 28.03
C THR A 414 31.41 -11.60 27.85
N LEU A 415 32.12 -11.31 28.95
CA LEU A 415 33.57 -11.14 28.92
C LEU A 415 34.23 -12.52 28.82
N LEU A 416 35.01 -12.73 27.76
CA LEU A 416 35.74 -13.98 27.57
C LEU A 416 36.93 -14.14 28.53
N THR A 417 37.52 -13.05 29.01
CA THR A 417 38.57 -13.13 30.04
C THR A 417 37.93 -13.02 31.43
N PRO A 418 38.01 -14.05 32.28
CA PRO A 418 37.42 -13.97 33.61
C PRO A 418 38.21 -13.03 34.51
N ILE A 419 37.60 -12.66 35.63
CA ILE A 419 38.27 -11.95 36.72
C ILE A 419 38.68 -12.97 37.78
N THR A 420 39.97 -13.02 38.10
CA THR A 420 40.50 -13.82 39.20
C THR A 420 40.56 -12.98 40.47
N ILE A 421 39.85 -13.44 41.50
CA ILE A 421 39.95 -12.91 42.86
C ILE A 421 40.85 -13.85 43.66
N TYR A 422 41.91 -13.33 44.26
CA TYR A 422 42.91 -14.12 44.99
C TYR A 422 43.19 -13.57 46.39
N ILE A 423 43.74 -14.42 47.27
CA ILE A 423 44.12 -14.05 48.64
C ILE A 423 45.66 -14.06 48.75
N PRO A 424 46.33 -12.88 48.87
CA PRO A 424 47.79 -12.79 48.88
C PRO A 424 48.49 -13.50 50.05
N THR A 425 47.75 -13.81 51.12
CA THR A 425 48.28 -14.46 52.32
C THR A 425 48.04 -15.96 52.35
N ALA A 426 47.23 -16.50 51.43
CA ALA A 426 46.99 -17.93 51.30
C ALA A 426 48.19 -18.63 50.64
N PRO A 427 48.43 -19.92 50.92
CA PRO A 427 49.36 -20.72 50.12
C PRO A 427 48.87 -20.79 48.66
N GLY A 428 49.77 -21.06 47.72
CA GLY A 428 49.44 -21.26 46.31
C GLY A 428 48.33 -22.32 46.15
N GLU A 429 47.25 -21.94 45.49
CA GLU A 429 46.05 -22.76 45.33
C GLU A 429 45.56 -22.64 43.89
N LEU A 430 45.36 -23.79 43.24
CA LEU A 430 44.86 -23.82 41.87
C LEU A 430 43.35 -23.89 41.87
N SER A 431 42.74 -23.07 41.02
CA SER A 431 41.36 -23.24 40.58
C SER A 431 41.34 -23.48 39.09
N VAL A 432 40.44 -24.36 38.66
CA VAL A 432 40.20 -24.64 37.26
C VAL A 432 38.71 -24.52 37.00
N ASP A 433 38.37 -23.82 35.92
CA ASP A 433 37.00 -23.72 35.45
C ASP A 433 36.94 -23.94 33.94
N LYS A 434 35.74 -24.29 33.45
CA LYS A 434 35.46 -24.46 32.03
C LYS A 434 34.16 -23.76 31.68
N ALA A 435 34.26 -22.82 30.74
CA ALA A 435 33.12 -22.05 30.26
C ALA A 435 32.90 -22.25 28.76
N LEU A 436 31.67 -22.02 28.30
CA LEU A 436 31.37 -21.87 26.88
C LEU A 436 31.91 -20.51 26.40
N ALA A 437 32.83 -20.51 25.44
CA ALA A 437 33.34 -19.28 24.86
C ALA A 437 32.37 -18.71 23.82
N ARG A 438 31.89 -19.55 22.88
CA ARG A 438 30.82 -19.21 21.93
C ARG A 438 30.27 -20.43 21.21
N VAL A 439 29.10 -20.24 20.59
CA VAL A 439 28.57 -21.15 19.57
C VAL A 439 29.21 -20.78 18.23
N ILE A 440 29.95 -21.71 17.62
CA ILE A 440 30.59 -21.49 16.32
C ILE A 440 29.58 -21.68 15.19
N SER A 441 28.71 -22.69 15.32
CA SER A 441 27.65 -22.96 14.34
C SER A 441 26.60 -23.90 14.91
N GLY A 442 25.41 -23.91 14.31
CA GLY A 442 24.29 -24.76 14.69
C GLY A 442 23.37 -24.12 15.74
N PRO A 443 22.24 -24.77 16.06
CA PRO A 443 21.27 -24.26 17.00
C PRO A 443 21.78 -24.35 18.45
N ASP A 444 21.46 -23.34 19.26
CA ASP A 444 21.68 -23.32 20.71
C ASP A 444 20.36 -22.96 21.41
N PRO A 445 19.77 -23.86 22.23
CA PRO A 445 20.28 -25.17 22.65
C PRO A 445 20.34 -26.22 21.50
N PRO A 446 21.13 -27.30 21.65
CA PRO A 446 21.27 -28.33 20.62
C PRO A 446 19.92 -28.98 20.25
N VAL A 447 19.68 -29.15 18.95
CA VAL A 447 18.45 -29.78 18.43
C VAL A 447 18.78 -31.14 17.82
N VAL A 448 17.97 -32.16 18.13
CA VAL A 448 18.13 -33.52 17.60
C VAL A 448 18.14 -33.49 16.07
N GLY A 449 19.14 -34.13 15.46
CA GLY A 449 19.32 -34.18 14.01
C GLY A 449 20.15 -33.06 13.40
N TYR A 450 20.53 -32.04 14.19
CA TYR A 450 21.44 -30.97 13.80
C TYR A 450 22.78 -31.07 14.54
N THR A 451 23.85 -30.64 13.89
CA THR A 451 25.17 -30.52 14.52
C THR A 451 25.35 -29.10 15.03
N THR A 452 25.66 -28.96 16.32
CA THR A 452 26.09 -27.71 16.94
C THR A 452 27.57 -27.82 17.31
N VAL A 453 28.36 -26.83 16.94
CA VAL A 453 29.80 -26.74 17.25
C VAL A 453 29.99 -25.64 18.28
N TYR A 454 30.55 -26.01 19.43
CA TYR A 454 30.88 -25.11 20.52
C TYR A 454 32.40 -24.90 20.58
N GLU A 455 32.82 -23.67 20.89
CA GLU A 455 34.18 -23.39 21.35
C GLU A 455 34.12 -23.27 22.88
N LEU A 456 34.84 -24.14 23.57
CA LEU A 456 34.94 -24.11 25.03
C LEU A 456 36.24 -23.45 25.45
N MET A 457 36.32 -23.00 26.70
CA MET A 457 37.51 -22.40 27.29
C MET A 457 37.77 -23.02 28.65
N ILE A 458 38.99 -23.53 28.84
CA ILE A 458 39.53 -23.87 30.16
C ILE A 458 40.24 -22.64 30.70
N VAL A 459 40.03 -22.35 31.97
CA VAL A 459 40.76 -21.33 32.72
C VAL A 459 41.41 -22.01 33.92
N VAL A 460 42.69 -21.77 34.15
CA VAL A 460 43.39 -22.19 35.36
C VAL A 460 43.98 -20.96 36.03
N ALA A 461 43.68 -20.77 37.30
CA ALA A 461 44.12 -19.62 38.07
C ALA A 461 44.86 -20.05 39.35
N ASN A 462 45.82 -19.24 39.77
CA ASN A 462 46.38 -19.31 41.12
C ASN A 462 45.63 -18.33 42.03
N LEU A 463 44.77 -18.86 42.89
CA LEU A 463 43.99 -18.10 43.87
C LEU A 463 44.77 -17.76 45.15
N GLY A 464 45.99 -18.30 45.28
CA GLY A 464 46.85 -18.13 46.44
C GLY A 464 47.87 -17.00 46.32
N GLY A 465 48.66 -16.84 47.37
CA GLY A 465 49.68 -15.82 47.55
C GLY A 465 51.12 -16.23 47.22
N SER A 466 51.35 -17.49 46.82
CA SER A 466 52.65 -17.99 46.36
C SER A 466 52.57 -18.66 44.99
N ASP A 467 53.67 -18.66 44.24
CA ASP A 467 53.75 -19.34 42.93
C ASP A 467 53.33 -20.82 43.03
N VAL A 468 52.58 -21.28 42.02
CA VAL A 468 52.35 -22.71 41.78
C VAL A 468 53.12 -23.10 40.52
N ILE A 469 54.00 -24.08 40.65
CA ILE A 469 54.90 -24.54 39.57
C ILE A 469 54.43 -25.87 39.00
N ASP A 470 54.91 -26.21 37.80
CA ASP A 470 54.63 -27.48 37.11
C ASP A 470 53.12 -27.78 36.97
N VAL A 471 52.33 -26.75 36.65
CA VAL A 471 50.87 -26.85 36.50
C VAL A 471 50.53 -27.56 35.19
N GLU A 472 49.85 -28.70 35.29
CA GLU A 472 49.34 -29.46 34.15
C GLU A 472 47.82 -29.64 34.23
N VAL A 473 47.12 -29.42 33.12
CA VAL A 473 45.69 -29.73 32.96
C VAL A 473 45.52 -30.97 32.10
N ASN A 474 44.67 -31.88 32.57
CA ASN A 474 44.26 -33.07 31.84
C ASN A 474 42.74 -33.12 31.75
N ASP A 475 42.18 -32.64 30.65
CA ASP A 475 40.74 -32.59 30.42
C ASP A 475 40.29 -33.72 29.50
N THR A 476 39.32 -34.52 29.95
CA THR A 476 38.84 -35.70 29.19
C THR A 476 37.64 -35.31 28.35
N ILE A 477 37.74 -35.54 27.04
CA ILE A 477 36.63 -35.26 26.11
C ILE A 477 35.64 -36.43 26.16
N SER A 478 34.36 -36.11 26.32
CA SER A 478 33.31 -37.14 26.31
C SER A 478 33.29 -37.89 24.97
N GLY A 479 33.06 -39.20 25.01
CA GLY A 479 32.86 -39.99 23.79
C GLY A 479 31.57 -39.66 23.04
N ASP A 480 30.67 -38.91 23.67
CA ASP A 480 29.40 -38.47 23.09
C ASP A 480 29.55 -37.23 22.18
N VAL A 481 30.73 -36.61 22.14
CA VAL A 481 31.01 -35.45 21.29
C VAL A 481 32.19 -35.73 20.34
N THR A 482 32.23 -35.01 19.22
CA THR A 482 33.37 -35.06 18.30
C THR A 482 34.31 -33.90 18.62
N PHE A 483 35.56 -34.21 18.98
CA PHE A 483 36.60 -33.19 19.13
C PHE A 483 36.96 -32.57 17.77
N VAL A 484 37.08 -31.25 17.72
CA VAL A 484 37.38 -30.51 16.47
C VAL A 484 38.85 -30.09 16.43
N SER A 485 39.29 -29.25 17.38
CA SER A 485 40.64 -28.70 17.39
C SER A 485 41.00 -28.14 18.76
N VAL A 486 42.27 -28.12 19.12
CA VAL A 486 42.75 -27.39 20.30
C VAL A 486 43.32 -26.05 19.86
N GLY A 487 42.96 -24.97 20.55
CA GLY A 487 43.46 -23.63 20.30
C GLY A 487 44.88 -23.44 20.84
N THR A 488 45.38 -22.21 20.69
CA THR A 488 46.66 -21.80 21.28
C THR A 488 46.42 -21.35 22.72
N PRO A 489 47.07 -21.96 23.73
CA PRO A 489 46.92 -21.51 25.12
C PRO A 489 47.56 -20.13 25.32
N SER A 490 47.06 -19.36 26.28
CA SER A 490 47.64 -18.08 26.68
C SER A 490 49.03 -18.23 27.32
N GLN A 491 49.33 -19.43 27.83
CA GLN A 491 50.59 -19.78 28.46
C GLN A 491 50.91 -21.27 28.27
N GLY A 492 52.19 -21.59 28.06
CA GLY A 492 52.64 -22.98 27.93
C GLY A 492 52.19 -23.63 26.61
N ASN A 493 52.02 -24.94 26.60
CA ASN A 493 51.73 -25.73 25.40
C ASN A 493 50.58 -26.72 25.63
N ALA A 494 49.65 -26.80 24.68
CA ALA A 494 48.51 -27.72 24.75
C ALA A 494 48.42 -28.60 23.49
N PHE A 495 47.96 -29.85 23.66
CA PHE A 495 47.67 -30.77 22.56
C PHE A 495 46.56 -31.76 22.92
N TYR A 496 45.90 -32.32 21.91
CA TYR A 496 44.94 -33.42 22.08
C TYR A 496 45.61 -34.76 21.80
N ASP A 497 45.51 -35.72 22.73
CA ASP A 497 46.17 -37.03 22.63
C ASP A 497 45.28 -38.13 22.02
N GLY A 498 44.11 -37.77 21.51
CA GLY A 498 43.09 -38.71 21.01
C GLY A 498 41.99 -39.05 22.01
N THR A 499 42.16 -38.69 23.29
CA THR A 499 41.12 -38.85 24.33
C THR A 499 41.03 -37.65 25.27
N LYS A 500 42.15 -36.97 25.51
CA LYS A 500 42.26 -35.85 26.44
C LYS A 500 42.97 -34.66 25.80
N ILE A 501 42.59 -33.48 26.27
CA ILE A 501 43.42 -32.30 26.13
C ILE A 501 44.45 -32.33 27.26
N ARG A 502 45.71 -32.27 26.87
CA ARG A 502 46.84 -32.11 27.79
C ARG A 502 47.41 -30.72 27.61
N TRP A 503 47.52 -29.99 28.70
CA TRP A 503 48.04 -28.64 28.69
C TRP A 503 49.05 -28.46 29.82
N ASP A 504 50.31 -28.28 29.42
CA ASP A 504 51.40 -27.89 30.31
C ASP A 504 51.39 -26.35 30.40
N VAL A 505 50.93 -25.83 31.54
CA VAL A 505 50.78 -24.40 31.80
C VAL A 505 52.09 -23.81 32.33
N GLY A 506 52.92 -24.61 33.01
CA GLY A 506 54.13 -24.16 33.69
C GLY A 506 53.84 -23.48 35.04
N THR A 507 54.40 -22.29 35.28
CA THR A 507 54.28 -21.59 36.57
C THR A 507 53.16 -20.53 36.54
N LEU A 508 52.28 -20.54 37.52
CA LEU A 508 51.29 -19.48 37.77
C LEU A 508 51.68 -18.67 39.01
N THR A 509 51.96 -17.38 38.82
CA THR A 509 52.20 -16.42 39.92
C THR A 509 50.89 -16.07 40.64
N PRO A 510 50.93 -15.53 41.86
CA PRO A 510 49.72 -15.15 42.62
C PRO A 510 48.74 -14.30 41.79
N GLY A 511 47.47 -14.69 41.79
CA GLY A 511 46.39 -14.02 41.07
C GLY A 511 46.42 -14.16 39.54
N SER A 512 47.46 -14.76 38.96
CA SER A 512 47.51 -14.99 37.52
C SER A 512 46.60 -16.14 37.11
N HIS A 513 46.06 -16.04 35.90
CA HIS A 513 45.35 -17.13 35.26
C HIS A 513 45.88 -17.32 33.84
N ALA A 514 45.73 -18.53 33.34
CA ALA A 514 45.94 -18.87 31.95
C ALA A 514 44.64 -19.44 31.36
N THR A 515 44.49 -19.31 30.05
CA THR A 515 43.31 -19.80 29.31
C THR A 515 43.70 -20.66 28.12
N LEU A 516 42.82 -21.58 27.75
CA LEU A 516 42.93 -22.41 26.56
C LEU A 516 41.55 -22.62 25.94
N THR A 517 41.36 -22.24 24.68
CA THR A 517 40.15 -22.62 23.92
C THR A 517 40.32 -23.93 23.16
N PHE A 518 39.24 -24.67 22.93
CA PHE A 518 39.23 -25.95 22.22
C PHE A 518 37.84 -26.34 21.72
#